data_AF-A0A6N8G7I2-F1
#
_entry.id   AF-A0A6N8G7I2-F1
#
_cell.length_a   1.000
_cell.length_b   1.000
_cell.length_c   1.000
_cell.angle_alpha   90.00
_cell.angle_beta   90.00
_cell.angle_gamma   90.00
#
_symmetry.space_group_name_H-M   'P 1'
#
loop_
_entity.id
_entity.type
_entity.pdbx_description
1 polymer ?
#
loop_
_entity_poly.entity_id
_entity_poly.type
_entity_poly.pdbx_seq_one_letter_code
_entity_poly.pdbx_strand_id
1 'polypeptide(L)'
;MTSIETGTEELPLSGEDVLWSAWYLGGSECTLPGRLLPYFPADIRNERFDVPGVAAALADFAGSVPEGDQGEARAIALLARREASRMAGVLDDADARALIGRHADIDAGIRHALANTTEFLGSYGVDVGAPVVRVVDAFPEPYQDRRYAMLTADAGDQRKYGVAPGVYLRRAAVRPLYSEALVCHELIHVALGHQDPDLMGRGLEEGIAELVGSIMLSGRQVGVVPTYWIEVFNRRNHVYDTVWEHYNEFLRMTYMLYRRIGIDGLMSLVAAGRGRIKEVERDIVRGVDAVPDIETGWFDFGPEFDRIAERLVMGFPRSMVVSPVARVVADHAQPGTTVREIAAATGLEEEAVSEAVRELTEEATVIGRRADGLVVTSSDLDIYLPAGMLRYRL
;
A
#
# COMPACT_ATOMS: atom_id res chain seq x y z
N MET A 1 10.81 -35.20 -19.29
CA MET A 1 10.40 -33.81 -19.05
C MET A 1 8.93 -33.85 -18.70
N THR A 2 8.65 -33.83 -17.41
CA THR A 2 7.29 -33.85 -16.88
C THR A 2 6.77 -32.42 -16.97
N SER A 3 5.72 -32.24 -17.77
CA SER A 3 4.99 -30.98 -17.88
C SER A 3 4.43 -30.61 -16.51
N ILE A 4 4.95 -29.54 -15.91
CA ILE A 4 4.30 -28.89 -14.76
C ILE A 4 3.18 -28.06 -15.38
N GLU A 5 1.95 -28.58 -15.30
CA GLU A 5 0.76 -27.78 -15.54
C GLU A 5 0.67 -26.75 -14.41
N THR A 6 1.23 -25.56 -14.63
CA THR A 6 0.96 -24.40 -13.79
C THR A 6 -0.46 -23.96 -14.11
N GLY A 7 -1.43 -24.45 -13.34
CA GLY A 7 -2.78 -23.90 -13.30
C GLY A 7 -2.68 -22.43 -12.90
N THR A 8 -2.54 -21.54 -13.88
CA THR A 8 -2.76 -20.11 -13.72
C THR A 8 -4.27 -19.92 -13.65
N GLU A 9 -4.87 -20.27 -12.51
CA GLU A 9 -6.01 -19.47 -12.08
C GLU A 9 -5.43 -18.06 -11.91
N GLU A 10 -5.66 -17.23 -12.93
CA GLU A 10 -5.53 -15.79 -12.81
C GLU A 10 -6.22 -15.44 -11.50
N LEU A 11 -5.46 -14.86 -10.56
CA LEU A 11 -6.09 -14.10 -9.48
C LEU A 11 -7.16 -13.26 -10.17
N PRO A 12 -8.43 -13.26 -9.71
CA PRO A 12 -9.52 -12.56 -10.40
C PRO A 12 -9.25 -11.05 -10.36
N LEU A 13 -8.38 -10.59 -11.27
CA LEU A 13 -8.02 -9.19 -11.50
C LEU A 13 -8.93 -8.60 -12.57
N SER A 14 -10.13 -9.18 -12.71
CA SER A 14 -11.19 -8.65 -13.56
C SER A 14 -12.31 -8.16 -12.63
N GLY A 15 -12.35 -6.84 -12.41
CA GLY A 15 -13.48 -6.17 -11.77
C GLY A 15 -13.39 -5.97 -10.24
N GLU A 16 -12.60 -6.76 -9.51
CA GLU A 16 -12.42 -6.64 -8.04
C GLU A 16 -11.40 -5.56 -7.61
N ASP A 17 -10.77 -4.89 -8.58
CA ASP A 17 -9.63 -3.97 -8.38
C ASP A 17 -9.97 -2.64 -7.69
N VAL A 18 -11.25 -2.36 -7.40
CA VAL A 18 -11.71 -1.00 -7.03
C VAL A 18 -12.52 -0.96 -5.74
N LEU A 19 -12.53 -2.06 -4.99
CA LEU A 19 -13.14 -2.14 -3.66
C LEU A 19 -12.58 -1.12 -2.66
N TRP A 20 -11.40 -0.55 -2.94
CA TRP A 20 -10.57 0.03 -1.90
C TRP A 20 -10.45 1.54 -1.96
N SER A 21 -10.56 2.13 -3.16
CA SER A 21 -10.45 3.58 -3.29
C SER A 21 -11.67 4.32 -2.70
N ALA A 22 -12.82 3.65 -2.55
CA ALA A 22 -14.00 4.16 -1.84
C ALA A 22 -13.85 4.24 -0.30
N TRP A 23 -12.90 3.51 0.29
CA TRP A 23 -12.60 3.56 1.73
C TRP A 23 -11.28 4.28 2.04
N TYR A 24 -10.49 4.58 1.02
CA TYR A 24 -9.20 5.28 1.11
C TYR A 24 -9.26 6.80 1.12
N LEU A 25 -10.43 7.39 1.34
CA LEU A 25 -10.55 8.84 1.37
C LEU A 25 -10.21 9.39 2.76
N GLY A 26 -8.92 9.40 3.10
CA GLY A 26 -8.40 10.27 4.16
C GLY A 26 -7.31 9.70 5.07
N GLY A 27 -6.20 9.23 4.52
CA GLY A 27 -4.94 9.55 5.16
C GLY A 27 -4.82 11.08 5.30
N SER A 28 -4.16 11.57 6.34
CA SER A 28 -3.70 12.96 6.38
C SER A 28 -2.66 13.27 5.29
N GLU A 29 -2.15 12.23 4.62
CA GLU A 29 -1.32 12.29 3.40
C GLU A 29 -1.84 11.34 2.29
N CYS A 30 -2.58 10.27 2.63
CA CYS A 30 -3.39 9.46 1.69
C CYS A 30 -4.87 9.88 1.71
N THR A 31 -5.15 11.17 1.59
CA THR A 31 -6.46 11.60 1.09
C THR A 31 -6.66 10.93 -0.29
N LEU A 32 -7.86 10.89 -0.87
CA LEU A 32 -7.91 11.26 -2.30
C LEU A 32 -7.02 12.49 -2.37
N PRO A 33 -5.82 12.42 -2.97
CA PRO A 33 -4.66 13.23 -2.58
C PRO A 33 -5.07 14.68 -2.43
N GLY A 34 -4.43 15.49 -1.58
CA GLY A 34 -4.86 16.89 -1.36
C GLY A 34 -5.05 17.69 -2.66
N ARG A 35 -4.51 17.20 -3.79
CA ARG A 35 -4.83 17.61 -5.15
C ARG A 35 -6.15 17.08 -5.75
N LEU A 36 -6.53 15.80 -5.58
CA LEU A 36 -7.83 15.26 -6.02
C LEU A 36 -8.97 15.58 -5.04
N LEU A 37 -8.74 15.63 -3.72
CA LEU A 37 -9.77 15.91 -2.70
C LEU A 37 -10.65 17.14 -2.99
N PRO A 38 -10.11 18.28 -3.48
CA PRO A 38 -10.90 19.45 -3.83
C PRO A 38 -11.89 19.20 -4.98
N TYR A 39 -11.61 18.20 -5.83
CA TYR A 39 -12.48 17.84 -6.94
C TYR A 39 -13.65 16.96 -6.49
N PHE A 40 -13.56 16.28 -5.35
CA PHE A 40 -14.67 15.45 -4.86
C PHE A 40 -15.70 16.31 -4.08
N PRO A 41 -17.00 16.00 -4.21
CA PRO A 41 -18.06 16.64 -3.45
C PRO A 41 -17.78 16.68 -1.92
N ALA A 42 -18.25 17.73 -1.23
CA ALA A 42 -17.94 17.99 0.19
C ALA A 42 -18.63 17.02 1.17
N ASP A 43 -19.77 16.49 0.73
CA ASP A 43 -20.58 15.41 1.31
C ASP A 43 -19.82 14.09 1.38
N ILE A 44 -19.07 13.70 0.32
CA ILE A 44 -18.19 12.51 0.35
C ILE A 44 -17.10 12.63 1.43
N ARG A 45 -16.69 13.85 1.78
CA ARG A 45 -15.54 14.11 2.65
C ARG A 45 -15.85 14.07 4.15
N ASN A 46 -17.11 14.26 4.54
CA ASN A 46 -17.48 14.54 5.93
C ASN A 46 -18.64 13.70 6.49
N GLU A 47 -19.29 12.86 5.68
CA GLU A 47 -20.47 12.12 6.14
C GLU A 47 -20.12 10.79 6.82
N ARG A 48 -20.96 10.44 7.80
CA ARG A 48 -21.01 9.08 8.34
C ARG A 48 -21.48 8.17 7.20
N PHE A 49 -20.62 7.21 6.87
CA PHE A 49 -20.66 6.32 5.71
C PHE A 49 -22.03 5.73 5.37
N ASP A 50 -22.74 6.37 4.44
CA ASP A 50 -23.81 5.75 3.64
C ASP A 50 -23.22 5.33 2.28
N VAL A 51 -22.96 4.03 2.11
CA VAL A 51 -22.34 3.48 0.88
C VAL A 51 -23.15 3.87 -0.39
N PRO A 52 -24.49 3.75 -0.41
CA PRO A 52 -25.32 4.29 -1.48
C PRO A 52 -25.10 5.78 -1.78
N GLY A 53 -25.05 6.64 -0.75
CA GLY A 53 -24.80 8.08 -0.92
C GLY A 53 -23.43 8.37 -1.55
N VAL A 54 -22.38 7.68 -1.11
CA VAL A 54 -21.03 7.80 -1.68
C VAL A 54 -21.01 7.34 -3.14
N ALA A 55 -21.62 6.20 -3.47
CA ALA A 55 -21.69 5.70 -4.84
C ALA A 55 -22.40 6.69 -5.78
N ALA A 56 -23.51 7.29 -5.32
CA ALA A 56 -24.24 8.30 -6.08
C ALA A 56 -23.42 9.57 -6.32
N ALA A 57 -22.74 10.09 -5.29
CA ALA A 57 -21.91 11.28 -5.41
C ALA A 57 -20.68 11.06 -6.31
N LEU A 58 -20.10 9.86 -6.30
CA LEU A 58 -19.03 9.46 -7.22
C LEU A 58 -19.52 9.39 -8.68
N ALA A 59 -20.71 8.85 -8.90
CA ALA A 59 -21.33 8.78 -10.22
C ALA A 59 -21.65 10.19 -10.79
N ASP A 60 -22.14 11.09 -9.96
CA ASP A 60 -22.40 12.49 -10.34
C ASP A 60 -21.09 13.23 -10.67
N PHE A 61 -20.08 13.11 -9.81
CA PHE A 61 -18.75 13.68 -10.07
C PHE A 61 -18.14 13.16 -11.38
N ALA A 62 -18.27 11.86 -11.64
CA ALA A 62 -17.82 11.25 -12.89
C ALA A 62 -18.49 11.86 -14.14
N GLY A 63 -19.70 12.42 -14.01
CA GLY A 63 -20.39 13.14 -15.08
C GLY A 63 -19.86 14.56 -15.34
N SER A 64 -19.12 15.15 -14.40
CA SER A 64 -18.67 16.55 -14.46
C SER A 64 -17.19 16.68 -14.87
N VAL A 65 -16.89 17.35 -15.98
CA VAL A 65 -15.51 17.69 -16.37
C VAL A 65 -15.40 19.21 -16.36
N PRO A 66 -14.43 19.81 -15.63
CA PRO A 66 -14.14 21.23 -15.75
C PRO A 66 -13.78 21.56 -17.20
N GLU A 67 -14.58 22.40 -17.85
CA GLU A 67 -14.23 22.95 -19.15
C GLU A 67 -13.15 24.04 -18.97
N GLY A 68 -12.09 24.02 -19.79
CA GLY A 68 -11.17 25.16 -19.92
C GLY A 68 -9.68 24.88 -19.68
N ASP A 69 -9.31 23.78 -19.01
CA ASP A 69 -7.91 23.35 -18.87
C ASP A 69 -7.64 22.13 -19.78
N GLN A 70 -6.51 22.13 -20.48
CA GLN A 70 -6.05 21.05 -21.36
C GLN A 70 -4.70 20.43 -20.90
N GLY A 71 -4.19 20.82 -19.74
CA GLY A 71 -2.95 20.32 -19.13
C GLY A 71 -3.18 19.30 -18.01
N GLU A 72 -2.37 19.37 -16.95
CA GLU A 72 -2.36 18.41 -15.85
C GLU A 72 -3.70 18.32 -15.11
N ALA A 73 -4.42 19.43 -14.91
CA ALA A 73 -5.71 19.42 -14.20
C ALA A 73 -6.77 18.61 -14.95
N ARG A 74 -6.76 18.65 -16.29
CA ARG A 74 -7.63 17.81 -17.11
C ARG A 74 -7.28 16.34 -16.97
N ALA A 75 -5.99 15.98 -17.03
CA ALA A 75 -5.56 14.61 -16.84
C ALA A 75 -5.98 14.07 -15.46
N ILE A 76 -5.78 14.90 -14.42
CA ILE A 76 -6.29 14.66 -13.06
C ILE A 76 -7.80 14.41 -13.06
N ALA A 77 -8.60 15.27 -13.69
CA ALA A 77 -10.05 15.11 -13.74
C ALA A 77 -10.47 13.83 -14.48
N LEU A 78 -9.81 13.49 -15.58
CA LEU A 78 -10.04 12.25 -16.34
C LEU A 78 -9.75 11.01 -15.50
N LEU A 79 -8.63 11.00 -14.76
CA LEU A 79 -8.28 9.92 -13.85
C LEU A 79 -9.24 9.85 -12.67
N ALA A 80 -9.56 10.98 -12.04
CA ALA A 80 -10.51 11.04 -10.93
C ALA A 80 -11.88 10.49 -11.32
N ARG A 81 -12.38 10.84 -12.52
CA ARG A 81 -13.60 10.27 -13.08
C ARG A 81 -13.49 8.76 -13.26
N ARG A 82 -12.41 8.28 -13.87
CA ARG A 82 -12.18 6.85 -14.09
C ARG A 82 -12.21 6.08 -12.77
N GLU A 83 -11.50 6.58 -11.76
CA GLU A 83 -11.48 5.99 -10.43
C GLU A 83 -12.85 6.06 -9.75
N ALA A 84 -13.59 7.17 -9.85
CA ALA A 84 -14.94 7.31 -9.31
C ALA A 84 -15.94 6.33 -9.96
N SER A 85 -15.93 6.19 -11.29
CA SER A 85 -16.78 5.22 -11.99
C SER A 85 -16.47 3.79 -11.59
N ARG A 86 -15.18 3.48 -11.45
CA ARG A 86 -14.71 2.19 -11.00
C ARG A 86 -15.12 1.89 -9.55
N MET A 87 -14.99 2.87 -8.63
CA MET A 87 -15.46 2.77 -7.24
C MET A 87 -16.96 2.51 -7.18
N ALA A 88 -17.76 3.27 -7.94
CA ALA A 88 -19.21 3.11 -7.97
C ALA A 88 -19.60 1.68 -8.38
N GLY A 89 -18.98 1.14 -9.44
CA GLY A 89 -19.25 -0.23 -9.89
C GLY A 89 -18.91 -1.30 -8.85
N VAL A 90 -17.93 -1.07 -7.98
CA VAL A 90 -17.62 -2.01 -6.90
C VAL A 90 -18.53 -1.83 -5.69
N LEU A 91 -18.97 -0.62 -5.38
CA LEU A 91 -19.98 -0.41 -4.33
C LEU A 91 -21.35 -1.00 -4.70
N ASP A 92 -21.59 -1.28 -5.98
CA ASP A 92 -22.76 -2.05 -6.42
C ASP A 92 -22.66 -3.54 -6.08
N ASP A 93 -21.44 -4.07 -5.89
CA ASP A 93 -21.21 -5.47 -5.53
C ASP A 93 -21.72 -5.78 -4.10
N ALA A 94 -22.41 -6.91 -3.95
CA ALA A 94 -23.04 -7.28 -2.69
C ALA A 94 -22.02 -7.77 -1.65
N ASP A 95 -21.00 -8.50 -2.08
CA ASP A 95 -19.97 -9.06 -1.21
C ASP A 95 -19.03 -7.94 -0.72
N ALA A 96 -18.74 -6.98 -1.58
CA ALA A 96 -18.01 -5.77 -1.22
C ALA A 96 -18.74 -4.96 -0.16
N ARG A 97 -20.04 -4.71 -0.34
CA ARG A 97 -20.87 -4.02 0.66
C ARG A 97 -20.94 -4.79 1.97
N ALA A 98 -21.06 -6.11 1.91
CA ALA A 98 -21.08 -6.94 3.09
C ALA A 98 -19.74 -6.87 3.85
N LEU A 99 -18.62 -6.90 3.15
CA LEU A 99 -17.29 -6.73 3.73
C LEU A 99 -17.16 -5.35 4.40
N ILE A 100 -17.48 -4.28 3.68
CA ILE A 100 -17.47 -2.92 4.22
C ILE A 100 -18.33 -2.81 5.47
N GLY A 101 -19.54 -3.37 5.45
CA GLY A 101 -20.45 -3.38 6.59
C GLY A 101 -19.88 -4.11 7.82
N ARG A 102 -19.13 -5.20 7.63
CA ARG A 102 -18.49 -5.94 8.73
C ARG A 102 -17.43 -5.13 9.46
N HIS A 103 -16.73 -4.25 8.74
CA HIS A 103 -15.61 -3.47 9.28
C HIS A 103 -16.00 -2.01 9.59
N ALA A 104 -17.26 -1.61 9.42
CA ALA A 104 -17.69 -0.23 9.58
C ALA A 104 -17.49 0.33 11.01
N ASP A 105 -17.54 -0.53 12.04
CA ASP A 105 -17.16 -0.18 13.41
C ASP A 105 -15.64 -0.28 13.56
N ILE A 106 -14.96 0.84 13.32
CA ILE A 106 -13.49 0.93 13.34
C ILE A 106 -12.93 0.54 14.71
N ASP A 107 -13.58 0.94 15.80
CA ASP A 107 -13.10 0.65 17.15
C ASP A 107 -13.23 -0.86 17.45
N ALA A 108 -14.31 -1.50 16.98
CA ALA A 108 -14.44 -2.95 17.05
C ALA A 108 -13.40 -3.66 16.19
N GLY A 109 -13.15 -3.19 14.96
CA GLY A 109 -12.09 -3.69 14.09
C GLY A 109 -10.72 -3.62 14.75
N ILE A 110 -10.34 -2.47 15.30
CA ILE A 110 -9.06 -2.28 16.03
C ILE A 110 -8.93 -3.26 17.19
N ARG A 111 -9.99 -3.44 18.01
CA ARG A 111 -9.97 -4.40 19.13
C ARG A 111 -9.84 -5.85 18.66
N HIS A 112 -10.53 -6.19 17.57
CA HIS A 112 -10.45 -7.53 16.97
C HIS A 112 -9.05 -7.81 16.41
N ALA A 113 -8.49 -6.86 15.67
CA ALA A 113 -7.13 -6.96 15.14
C ALA A 113 -6.09 -7.09 16.25
N LEU A 114 -6.23 -6.29 17.32
CA LEU A 114 -5.39 -6.38 18.51
C LEU A 114 -5.44 -7.77 19.14
N ALA A 115 -6.65 -8.29 19.42
CA ALA A 115 -6.82 -9.59 20.05
C ALA A 115 -6.25 -10.73 19.21
N ASN A 116 -6.61 -10.79 17.92
CA ASN A 116 -6.20 -11.86 17.03
C ASN A 116 -4.69 -11.85 16.76
N THR A 117 -4.09 -10.66 16.59
CA THR A 117 -2.64 -10.55 16.40
C THR A 117 -1.90 -10.92 17.67
N THR A 118 -2.35 -10.48 18.85
CA THR A 118 -1.77 -10.89 20.13
C THR A 118 -1.86 -12.40 20.34
N GLU A 119 -3.00 -13.03 20.05
CA GLU A 119 -3.17 -14.49 20.13
C GLU A 119 -2.23 -15.21 19.16
N PHE A 120 -2.15 -14.75 17.91
CA PHE A 120 -1.25 -15.32 16.91
C PHE A 120 0.21 -15.26 17.37
N LEU A 121 0.69 -14.09 17.80
CA LEU A 121 2.06 -13.90 18.27
C LEU A 121 2.34 -14.78 19.50
N GLY A 122 1.38 -14.84 20.43
CA GLY A 122 1.46 -15.72 21.60
C GLY A 122 1.57 -17.21 21.25
N SER A 123 0.93 -17.67 20.18
CA SER A 123 1.05 -19.05 19.69
C SER A 123 2.46 -19.42 19.22
N TYR A 124 3.28 -18.41 18.91
CA TYR A 124 4.70 -18.52 18.56
C TYR A 124 5.65 -18.23 19.74
N GLY A 125 5.10 -18.06 20.95
CA GLY A 125 5.90 -17.70 22.12
C GLY A 125 6.43 -16.25 22.09
N VAL A 126 5.88 -15.40 21.23
CA VAL A 126 6.21 -13.98 21.17
C VAL A 126 5.40 -13.23 22.24
N ASP A 127 6.10 -12.63 23.20
CA ASP A 127 5.47 -11.81 24.24
C ASP A 127 5.27 -10.36 23.76
N VAL A 128 4.01 -9.93 23.71
CA VAL A 128 3.61 -8.55 23.40
C VAL A 128 3.21 -7.76 24.65
N GLY A 129 3.22 -8.39 25.83
CA GLY A 129 2.71 -7.85 27.07
C GLY A 129 1.20 -7.58 27.01
N ALA A 130 0.78 -6.45 27.59
CA ALA A 130 -0.60 -5.97 27.55
C ALA A 130 -0.67 -4.68 26.71
N PRO A 131 -0.61 -4.79 25.36
CA PRO A 131 -0.59 -3.62 24.49
C PRO A 131 -1.85 -2.78 24.67
N VAL A 132 -1.67 -1.46 24.80
CA VAL A 132 -2.78 -0.50 24.84
C VAL A 132 -2.80 0.29 23.55
N VAL A 133 -3.93 0.26 22.86
CA VAL A 133 -4.18 1.05 21.65
C VAL A 133 -4.97 2.30 22.01
N ARG A 134 -4.51 3.48 21.57
CA ARG A 134 -5.10 4.79 21.87
C ARG A 134 -5.36 5.55 20.58
N VAL A 135 -6.59 6.02 20.39
CA VAL A 135 -6.92 6.97 19.32
C VAL A 135 -6.78 8.39 19.86
N VAL A 136 -5.84 9.15 19.32
CA VAL A 136 -5.46 10.49 19.80
C VAL A 136 -5.59 11.54 18.70
N ASP A 137 -5.87 12.79 19.05
CA ASP A 137 -5.95 13.87 18.05
C ASP A 137 -4.55 14.30 17.58
N ALA A 138 -3.58 14.28 18.48
CA ALA A 138 -2.16 14.49 18.22
C ALA A 138 -1.33 13.48 19.01
N PHE A 139 -0.15 13.13 18.50
CA PHE A 139 0.79 12.28 19.23
C PHE A 139 1.35 13.00 20.46
N PRO A 140 1.74 12.27 21.52
CA PRO A 140 2.39 12.86 22.69
C PRO A 140 3.74 13.48 22.31
N GLU A 141 4.17 14.51 23.05
CA GLU A 141 5.51 15.09 22.88
C GLU A 141 6.61 14.03 23.11
N PRO A 142 7.71 14.04 22.33
CA PRO A 142 8.11 15.03 21.33
C PRO A 142 7.65 14.68 19.89
N TYR A 143 6.61 13.87 19.73
CA TYR A 143 6.19 13.29 18.46
C TYR A 143 5.02 14.01 17.78
N GLN A 144 4.52 15.11 18.35
CA GLN A 144 3.31 15.81 17.91
C GLN A 144 3.36 16.26 16.44
N ASP A 145 4.54 16.61 15.93
CA ASP A 145 4.74 17.10 14.56
C ASP A 145 4.99 15.97 13.55
N ARG A 146 5.00 14.72 13.99
CA ARG A 146 5.16 13.57 13.09
C ARG A 146 3.92 13.41 12.23
N ARG A 147 4.14 13.10 10.95
CA ARG A 147 3.06 12.95 9.97
C ARG A 147 2.47 11.55 9.91
N TYR A 148 3.07 10.59 10.62
CA TYR A 148 2.66 9.19 10.65
C TYR A 148 1.17 9.02 11.02
N ALA A 149 0.54 7.99 10.47
CA ALA A 149 -0.81 7.61 10.87
C ALA A 149 -0.82 6.99 12.27
N MET A 150 0.29 6.35 12.65
CA MET A 150 0.44 5.57 13.87
C MET A 150 1.84 5.72 14.45
N LEU A 151 1.96 5.44 15.75
CA LEU A 151 3.20 5.46 16.49
C LEU A 151 3.15 4.37 17.56
N THR A 152 4.15 3.51 17.59
CA THR A 152 4.43 2.66 18.75
C THR A 152 5.42 3.36 19.68
N ALA A 153 5.08 3.46 20.96
CA ALA A 153 5.98 3.89 22.02
C ALA A 153 6.23 2.72 22.98
N ASP A 154 7.48 2.56 23.42
CA ASP A 154 7.86 1.48 24.33
C ASP A 154 8.34 2.00 25.69
N ALA A 155 8.87 1.09 26.53
CA ALA A 155 9.36 1.46 27.86
C ALA A 155 10.57 2.41 27.81
N GLY A 156 11.32 2.45 26.71
CA GLY A 156 12.41 3.39 26.48
C GLY A 156 11.88 4.80 26.28
N ASP A 157 10.82 4.97 25.49
CA ASP A 157 10.10 6.24 25.35
C ASP A 157 9.54 6.74 26.68
N GLN A 158 8.96 5.85 27.48
CA GLN A 158 8.47 6.20 28.82
C GLN A 158 9.58 6.72 29.73
N ARG A 159 10.75 6.06 29.73
CA ARG A 159 11.89 6.49 30.55
C ARG A 159 12.47 7.82 30.06
N LYS A 160 12.54 8.02 28.74
CA LYS A 160 13.24 9.17 28.15
C LYS A 160 12.38 10.42 28.03
N TYR A 161 11.11 10.25 27.68
CA TYR A 161 10.20 11.34 27.33
C TYR A 161 8.92 11.37 28.16
N GLY A 162 8.69 10.36 29.01
CA GLY A 162 7.46 10.29 29.79
C GLY A 162 6.25 9.76 29.02
N VAL A 163 6.44 9.27 27.79
CA VAL A 163 5.36 8.77 26.93
C VAL A 163 4.95 7.36 27.35
N ALA A 164 3.67 7.15 27.66
CA ALA A 164 3.18 5.85 28.07
C ALA A 164 3.36 4.80 26.96
N PRO A 165 3.83 3.58 27.28
CA PRO A 165 3.97 2.53 26.28
C PRO A 165 2.62 2.17 25.65
N GLY A 166 2.70 1.72 24.40
CA GLY A 166 1.57 1.27 23.61
C GLY A 166 1.52 1.93 22.25
N VAL A 167 0.37 1.83 21.63
CA VAL A 167 0.13 2.13 20.24
C VAL A 167 -0.79 3.34 20.14
N TYR A 168 -0.39 4.35 19.38
CA TYR A 168 -1.12 5.60 19.20
C TYR A 168 -1.55 5.73 17.75
N LEU A 169 -2.86 5.79 17.49
CA LEU A 169 -3.43 6.10 16.18
C LEU A 169 -3.89 7.53 16.16
N ARG A 170 -3.48 8.30 15.15
CA ARG A 170 -4.03 9.64 14.97
C ARG A 170 -5.47 9.54 14.48
N ARG A 171 -6.42 10.15 15.19
CA ARG A 171 -7.86 10.14 14.87
C ARG A 171 -8.14 10.52 13.42
N ALA A 172 -7.44 11.53 12.92
CA ALA A 172 -7.57 11.99 11.54
C ALA A 172 -7.22 10.91 10.49
N ALA A 173 -6.40 9.92 10.84
CA ALA A 173 -5.94 8.84 9.97
C ALA A 173 -6.63 7.48 10.24
N VAL A 174 -7.49 7.39 11.25
CA VAL A 174 -8.22 6.14 11.57
C VAL A 174 -9.21 5.83 10.46
N ARG A 175 -9.05 4.67 9.82
CA ARG A 175 -9.88 4.20 8.71
C ARG A 175 -10.12 2.70 8.90
N PRO A 176 -11.32 2.20 8.66
CA PRO A 176 -11.53 0.79 8.87
C PRO A 176 -10.75 -0.04 7.83
N LEU A 177 -10.47 -1.32 8.15
CA LEU A 177 -9.52 -2.21 7.43
C LEU A 177 -8.06 -1.72 7.47
N TYR A 178 -7.78 -0.47 7.09
CA TYR A 178 -6.43 0.12 7.16
C TYR A 178 -5.91 0.22 8.59
N SER A 179 -6.74 0.68 9.53
CA SER A 179 -6.36 0.72 10.94
C SER A 179 -6.15 -0.67 11.54
N GLU A 180 -6.86 -1.68 11.05
CA GLU A 180 -6.62 -3.08 11.45
C GLU A 180 -5.27 -3.57 10.94
N ALA A 181 -4.94 -3.30 9.67
CA ALA A 181 -3.64 -3.60 9.08
C ALA A 181 -2.50 -2.89 9.82
N LEU A 182 -2.66 -1.60 10.14
CA LEU A 182 -1.67 -0.84 10.91
C LEU A 182 -1.52 -1.38 12.33
N VAL A 183 -2.61 -1.78 13.01
CA VAL A 183 -2.52 -2.45 14.32
C VAL A 183 -1.70 -3.73 14.22
N CYS A 184 -1.88 -4.52 13.17
CA CYS A 184 -1.05 -5.71 12.94
C CYS A 184 0.43 -5.36 12.73
N HIS A 185 0.73 -4.33 11.94
CA HIS A 185 2.09 -3.81 11.74
C HIS A 185 2.76 -3.45 13.07
N GLU A 186 2.07 -2.63 13.86
CA GLU A 186 2.64 -1.99 15.04
C GLU A 186 2.75 -2.95 16.22
N LEU A 187 1.95 -4.01 16.26
CA LEU A 187 2.13 -5.07 17.25
C LEU A 187 3.43 -5.84 17.09
N ILE A 188 4.00 -5.90 15.88
CA ILE A 188 5.37 -6.41 15.70
C ILE A 188 6.38 -5.48 16.38
N HIS A 189 6.24 -4.16 16.23
CA HIS A 189 7.08 -3.20 16.94
C HIS A 189 6.90 -3.27 18.46
N VAL A 190 5.68 -3.48 18.94
CA VAL A 190 5.42 -3.67 20.37
C VAL A 190 6.12 -4.92 20.90
N ALA A 191 6.00 -6.06 20.20
CA ALA A 191 6.69 -7.30 20.59
C ALA A 191 8.20 -7.08 20.74
N LEU A 192 8.80 -6.42 19.75
CA LEU A 192 10.22 -6.16 19.69
C LEU A 192 10.69 -5.15 20.74
N GLY A 193 9.95 -4.05 20.90
CA GLY A 193 10.21 -3.03 21.92
C GLY A 193 9.94 -3.50 23.34
N HIS A 194 9.15 -4.57 23.53
CA HIS A 194 8.98 -5.20 24.83
C HIS A 194 10.28 -5.86 25.32
N GLN A 195 11.00 -6.53 24.41
CA GLN A 195 12.28 -7.18 24.72
C GLN A 195 13.44 -6.16 24.80
N ASP A 196 13.53 -5.26 23.81
CA ASP A 196 14.64 -4.33 23.65
C ASP A 196 14.19 -2.86 23.50
N PRO A 197 13.62 -2.26 24.55
CA PRO A 197 13.02 -0.92 24.49
C PRO A 197 14.02 0.22 24.22
N ASP A 198 15.31 0.02 24.46
CA ASP A 198 16.32 1.07 24.26
C ASP A 198 16.94 1.07 22.85
N LEU A 199 16.60 0.08 22.02
CA LEU A 199 17.07 -0.02 20.64
C LEU A 199 16.06 0.62 19.68
N MET A 200 16.57 1.37 18.70
CA MET A 200 15.73 2.04 17.73
C MET A 200 15.08 1.04 16.76
N GLY A 201 13.75 1.04 16.71
CA GLY A 201 12.96 0.30 15.72
C GLY A 201 13.08 0.94 14.34
N ARG A 202 13.84 0.30 13.46
CA ARG A 202 14.10 0.66 12.05
C ARG A 202 14.67 -0.55 11.32
N GLY A 203 14.82 -0.43 10.00
CA GLY A 203 15.64 -1.38 9.26
C GLY A 203 14.89 -2.68 9.01
N LEU A 204 15.58 -3.81 9.19
CA LEU A 204 14.97 -5.13 9.08
C LEU A 204 13.70 -5.30 9.93
N GLU A 205 13.61 -4.63 11.08
CA GLU A 205 12.39 -4.62 11.92
C GLU A 205 11.16 -4.06 11.16
N GLU A 206 11.31 -2.98 10.40
CA GLU A 206 10.21 -2.41 9.59
C GLU A 206 9.78 -3.39 8.50
N GLY A 207 10.74 -4.08 7.89
CA GLY A 207 10.45 -5.10 6.88
C GLY A 207 9.68 -6.29 7.46
N ILE A 208 10.00 -6.72 8.69
CA ILE A 208 9.26 -7.77 9.41
C ILE A 208 7.86 -7.26 9.80
N ALA A 209 7.75 -6.04 10.31
CA ALA A 209 6.47 -5.43 10.66
C ALA A 209 5.54 -5.31 9.45
N GLU A 210 6.08 -4.93 8.29
CA GLU A 210 5.31 -4.84 7.06
C GLU A 210 4.94 -6.23 6.50
N LEU A 211 5.89 -7.15 6.36
CA LEU A 211 5.61 -8.48 5.80
C LEU A 211 4.69 -9.31 6.69
N VAL A 212 5.03 -9.44 7.98
CA VAL A 212 4.26 -10.27 8.91
C VAL A 212 2.99 -9.54 9.31
N GLY A 213 3.11 -8.32 9.82
CA GLY A 213 1.98 -7.57 10.33
C GLY A 213 1.03 -7.10 9.23
N SER A 214 1.54 -6.31 8.29
CA SER A 214 0.69 -5.61 7.30
C SER A 214 0.25 -6.51 6.14
N ILE A 215 1.04 -7.50 5.73
CA ILE A 215 0.68 -8.38 4.61
C ILE A 215 0.04 -9.68 5.11
N MET A 216 0.74 -10.45 5.95
CA MET A 216 0.28 -11.79 6.33
C MET A 216 -0.88 -11.75 7.35
N LEU A 217 -0.69 -11.06 8.47
CA LEU A 217 -1.69 -11.01 9.55
C LEU A 217 -2.91 -10.20 9.16
N SER A 218 -2.72 -9.03 8.56
CA SER A 218 -3.82 -8.28 7.96
C SER A 218 -4.58 -9.13 6.95
N GLY A 219 -3.91 -9.79 6.00
CA GLY A 219 -4.60 -10.58 4.99
C GLY A 219 -5.42 -11.73 5.57
N ARG A 220 -5.01 -12.29 6.71
CA ARG A 220 -5.80 -13.29 7.43
C ARG A 220 -7.05 -12.69 8.10
N GLN A 221 -6.94 -11.46 8.59
CA GLN A 221 -8.01 -10.80 9.33
C GLN A 221 -9.04 -10.14 8.42
N VAL A 222 -8.57 -9.34 7.46
CA VAL A 222 -9.42 -8.53 6.60
C VAL A 222 -9.67 -9.17 5.25
N GLY A 223 -8.81 -10.10 4.83
CA GLY A 223 -8.82 -10.75 3.52
C GLY A 223 -7.60 -10.36 2.68
N VAL A 224 -7.22 -11.28 1.79
CA VAL A 224 -6.02 -11.20 0.97
C VAL A 224 -6.10 -10.08 -0.08
N VAL A 225 -7.18 -10.04 -0.86
CA VAL A 225 -7.47 -8.97 -1.83
C VAL A 225 -7.51 -7.57 -1.16
N PRO A 226 -8.26 -7.38 -0.05
CA PRO A 226 -8.17 -6.18 0.79
C PRO A 226 -6.77 -5.71 1.11
N THR A 227 -5.97 -6.64 1.62
CA THR A 227 -4.62 -6.32 2.06
C THR A 227 -3.74 -5.92 0.90
N TYR A 228 -3.82 -6.62 -0.24
CA TYR A 228 -3.09 -6.22 -1.45
C TYR A 228 -3.35 -4.75 -1.82
N TRP A 229 -4.60 -4.30 -1.79
CA TRP A 229 -4.93 -2.94 -2.17
C TRP A 229 -4.57 -1.90 -1.10
N ILE A 230 -4.74 -2.23 0.19
CA ILE A 230 -4.21 -1.43 1.30
C ILE A 230 -2.71 -1.16 1.07
N GLU A 231 -1.97 -2.20 0.74
CA GLU A 231 -0.54 -2.15 0.51
C GLU A 231 -0.18 -1.33 -0.74
N VAL A 232 -0.91 -1.51 -1.85
CA VAL A 232 -0.68 -0.74 -3.09
C VAL A 232 -0.90 0.75 -2.88
N PHE A 233 -2.03 1.14 -2.28
CA PHE A 233 -2.44 2.54 -2.21
C PHE A 233 -1.70 3.37 -1.15
N ASN A 234 -1.30 2.79 0.00
CA ASN A 234 -0.65 3.58 1.07
C ASN A 234 0.86 3.55 1.08
N ARG A 235 1.46 2.55 0.43
CA ARG A 235 2.91 2.32 0.58
C ARG A 235 3.61 2.39 -0.74
N ARG A 236 2.91 2.00 -1.82
CA ARG A 236 3.52 1.75 -3.12
C ARG A 236 3.12 2.76 -4.17
N ASN A 237 2.18 3.67 -3.90
CA ASN A 237 1.76 4.73 -4.81
C ASN A 237 2.48 6.08 -4.59
N HIS A 238 3.46 6.14 -3.69
CA HIS A 238 4.22 7.37 -3.43
C HIS A 238 5.32 7.59 -4.46
N VAL A 239 5.55 8.86 -4.79
CA VAL A 239 6.74 9.34 -5.51
C VAL A 239 7.98 8.87 -4.76
N TYR A 240 9.09 8.67 -5.49
CA TYR A 240 10.42 8.39 -4.94
C TYR A 240 10.78 9.37 -3.82
N ASP A 241 10.45 9.00 -2.58
CA ASP A 241 11.01 9.57 -1.38
C ASP A 241 11.97 8.55 -0.75
N THR A 242 12.99 9.06 -0.10
CA THR A 242 14.05 8.23 0.47
C THR A 242 13.54 7.35 1.61
N VAL A 243 12.43 7.72 2.26
CA VAL A 243 11.86 6.95 3.37
C VAL A 243 11.23 5.68 2.84
N TRP A 244 10.35 5.76 1.85
CA TRP A 244 9.68 4.61 1.27
C TRP A 244 10.61 3.71 0.47
N GLU A 245 11.69 4.23 -0.12
CA GLU A 245 12.74 3.37 -0.68
C GLU A 245 13.34 2.48 0.40
N HIS A 246 13.71 3.05 1.55
CA HIS A 246 14.22 2.26 2.66
C HIS A 246 13.22 1.20 3.12
N TYR A 247 11.93 1.55 3.26
CA TYR A 247 10.89 0.57 3.62
C TYR A 247 10.84 -0.60 2.62
N ASN A 248 10.87 -0.32 1.31
CA ASN A 248 10.82 -1.37 0.30
C ASN A 248 12.07 -2.25 0.30
N GLU A 249 13.25 -1.67 0.52
CA GLU A 249 14.50 -2.45 0.63
C GLU A 249 14.48 -3.38 1.85
N PHE A 250 14.01 -2.92 3.01
CA PHE A 250 13.89 -3.79 4.19
C PHE A 250 12.79 -4.84 4.04
N LEU A 251 11.70 -4.51 3.35
CA LEU A 251 10.66 -5.48 3.00
C LEU A 251 11.21 -6.56 2.05
N ARG A 252 12.00 -6.20 1.03
CA ARG A 252 12.70 -7.18 0.16
C ARG A 252 13.66 -8.05 0.92
N MET A 253 14.48 -7.46 1.79
CA MET A 253 15.39 -8.18 2.67
C MET A 253 14.64 -9.20 3.55
N THR A 254 13.52 -8.77 4.14
CA THR A 254 12.68 -9.63 4.97
C THR A 254 12.04 -10.74 4.16
N TYR A 255 11.54 -10.45 2.95
CA TYR A 255 10.97 -11.46 2.08
C TYR A 255 12.01 -12.52 1.67
N MET A 256 13.26 -12.11 1.39
CA MET A 256 14.35 -13.06 1.15
C MET A 256 14.61 -13.97 2.36
N LEU A 257 14.57 -13.41 3.58
CA LEU A 257 14.65 -14.22 4.81
C LEU A 257 13.46 -15.17 4.92
N TYR A 258 12.23 -14.67 4.75
CA TYR A 258 11.01 -15.48 4.77
C TYR A 258 11.10 -16.69 3.82
N ARG A 259 11.56 -16.48 2.58
CA ARG A 259 11.73 -17.57 1.60
C ARG A 259 12.73 -18.63 2.03
N ARG A 260 13.62 -18.34 2.98
CA ARG A 260 14.64 -19.26 3.46
C ARG A 260 14.34 -19.90 4.81
N ILE A 261 13.83 -19.13 5.77
CA ILE A 261 13.57 -19.62 7.15
C ILE A 261 12.08 -19.83 7.45
N GLY A 262 11.21 -19.44 6.53
CA GLY A 262 9.78 -19.45 6.73
C GLY A 262 9.32 -18.43 7.78
N ILE A 263 8.03 -18.43 8.06
CA ILE A 263 7.44 -17.58 9.11
C ILE A 263 7.85 -18.00 10.52
N ASP A 264 8.02 -19.28 10.80
CA ASP A 264 8.46 -19.76 12.12
C ASP A 264 9.84 -19.20 12.47
N GLY A 265 10.71 -19.09 11.45
CA GLY A 265 12.00 -18.45 11.61
C GLY A 265 11.90 -16.94 11.80
N LEU A 266 11.00 -16.25 11.08
CA LEU A 266 10.72 -14.84 11.34
C LEU A 266 10.16 -14.61 12.75
N MET A 267 9.26 -15.46 13.24
CA MET A 267 8.69 -15.35 14.58
C MET A 267 9.73 -15.63 15.66
N SER A 268 10.67 -16.54 15.40
CA SER A 268 11.83 -16.74 16.27
C SER A 268 12.69 -15.48 16.38
N LEU A 269 12.87 -14.73 15.29
CA LEU A 269 13.55 -13.42 15.33
C LEU A 269 12.76 -12.39 16.13
N VAL A 270 11.43 -12.35 15.97
CA VAL A 270 10.56 -11.44 16.74
C VAL A 270 10.63 -11.77 18.23
N ALA A 271 10.55 -13.04 18.61
CA ALA A 271 10.67 -13.48 20.00
C ALA A 271 12.04 -13.15 20.61
N ALA A 272 13.10 -13.17 19.80
CA ALA A 272 14.46 -12.86 20.23
C ALA A 272 14.75 -11.35 20.42
N GLY A 273 13.85 -10.46 19.99
CA GLY A 273 13.97 -9.02 20.19
C GLY A 273 14.81 -8.26 19.15
N ARG A 274 14.84 -6.93 19.29
CA ARG A 274 15.54 -6.02 18.36
C ARG A 274 17.03 -6.30 18.29
N GLY A 275 17.67 -6.68 19.39
CA GLY A 275 19.11 -6.96 19.43
C GLY A 275 19.48 -8.03 18.40
N ARG A 276 18.73 -9.12 18.36
CA ARG A 276 18.95 -10.21 17.39
C ARG A 276 18.66 -9.77 15.97
N ILE A 277 17.58 -9.03 15.73
CA ILE A 277 17.28 -8.46 14.40
C ILE A 277 18.43 -7.59 13.90
N LYS A 278 19.01 -6.75 14.76
CA LYS A 278 20.15 -5.89 14.38
C LYS A 278 21.43 -6.66 14.05
N GLU A 279 21.65 -7.82 14.68
CA GLU A 279 22.75 -8.72 14.31
C GLU A 279 22.52 -9.31 12.92
N VAL A 280 21.33 -9.85 12.66
CA VAL A 280 20.97 -10.43 11.36
C VAL A 280 21.03 -9.38 10.24
N GLU A 281 20.48 -8.20 10.48
CA GLU A 281 20.56 -7.06 9.56
C GLU A 281 22.03 -6.73 9.21
N ARG A 282 22.90 -6.65 10.22
CA ARG A 282 24.33 -6.36 10.03
C ARG A 282 25.01 -7.42 9.18
N ASP A 283 24.70 -8.69 9.40
CA ASP A 283 25.34 -9.78 8.68
C ASP A 283 24.87 -9.84 7.21
N ILE A 284 23.58 -9.64 6.96
CA ILE A 284 23.03 -9.51 5.58
C ILE A 284 23.71 -8.37 4.84
N VAL A 285 23.80 -7.19 5.46
CA VAL A 285 24.44 -6.00 4.85
C VAL A 285 25.92 -6.25 4.54
N ARG A 286 26.59 -7.11 5.30
CA ARG A 286 27.99 -7.51 5.04
C ARG A 286 28.13 -8.60 3.98
N GLY A 287 27.03 -9.12 3.44
CA GLY A 287 27.04 -10.27 2.54
C GLY A 287 27.52 -11.55 3.23
N VAL A 288 27.50 -11.58 4.56
CA VAL A 288 27.72 -12.82 5.30
C VAL A 288 26.46 -13.63 5.13
N ASP A 289 26.60 -14.91 4.76
CA ASP A 289 25.48 -15.83 4.68
C ASP A 289 25.00 -16.19 6.10
N ALA A 290 24.53 -15.20 6.85
CA ALA A 290 23.91 -15.35 8.13
C ALA A 290 22.45 -15.65 7.88
N VAL A 291 22.17 -16.87 7.44
CA VAL A 291 20.96 -17.48 7.93
C VAL A 291 21.31 -18.07 9.28
N PRO A 292 20.74 -17.50 10.35
CA PRO A 292 20.87 -18.12 11.65
C PRO A 292 20.55 -19.61 11.56
N ASP A 293 21.15 -20.40 12.42
CA ASP A 293 20.71 -21.77 12.69
C ASP A 293 19.34 -21.69 13.42
N ILE A 294 18.33 -21.25 12.67
CA ILE A 294 16.94 -21.10 13.07
C ILE A 294 16.22 -22.30 12.49
N GLU A 295 15.42 -22.96 13.31
CA GLU A 295 14.57 -24.05 12.86
C GLU A 295 13.71 -23.55 11.69
N THR A 296 13.88 -24.20 10.54
CA THR A 296 13.10 -23.89 9.36
C THR A 296 11.72 -24.52 9.52
N GLY A 297 10.70 -23.68 9.50
CA GLY A 297 9.31 -24.11 9.62
C GLY A 297 8.46 -23.40 8.58
N TRP A 298 7.70 -24.18 7.82
CA TRP A 298 6.75 -23.68 6.84
C TRP A 298 5.37 -23.66 7.49
N PHE A 299 4.91 -22.49 7.90
CA PHE A 299 3.49 -22.29 8.11
C PHE A 299 2.88 -21.82 6.80
N ASP A 300 1.86 -22.56 6.35
CA ASP A 300 1.17 -22.27 5.11
C ASP A 300 0.09 -21.22 5.36
N PHE A 301 0.40 -19.94 5.14
CA PHE A 301 -0.66 -18.93 4.95
C PHE A 301 -1.50 -19.23 3.70
N GLY A 302 -1.05 -20.16 2.85
CA GLY A 302 -1.66 -20.53 1.59
C GLY A 302 -0.83 -20.02 0.42
N PRO A 303 -0.81 -20.73 -0.72
CA PRO A 303 -0.17 -20.27 -1.95
C PRO A 303 -0.66 -18.89 -2.44
N GLU A 304 -1.85 -18.46 -2.03
CA GLU A 304 -2.39 -17.15 -2.36
C GLU A 304 -1.61 -16.00 -1.69
N PHE A 305 -1.27 -16.15 -0.41
CA PHE A 305 -0.48 -15.15 0.32
C PHE A 305 0.93 -15.06 -0.21
N ASP A 306 1.57 -16.20 -0.48
CA ASP A 306 2.91 -16.23 -1.08
C ASP A 306 2.92 -15.48 -2.42
N ARG A 307 1.91 -15.71 -3.27
CA ARG A 307 1.77 -14.99 -4.54
C ARG A 307 1.60 -13.49 -4.34
N ILE A 308 0.80 -13.06 -3.37
CA ILE A 308 0.58 -11.63 -3.13
C ILE A 308 1.77 -10.96 -2.45
N ALA A 309 2.42 -11.60 -1.48
CA ALA A 309 3.66 -11.13 -0.91
C ALA A 309 4.74 -11.02 -2.00
N GLU A 310 4.94 -12.06 -2.80
CA GLU A 310 5.88 -12.02 -3.93
C GLU A 310 5.57 -10.88 -4.89
N ARG A 311 4.30 -10.73 -5.27
CA ARG A 311 3.88 -9.65 -6.15
C ARG A 311 4.15 -8.28 -5.52
N LEU A 312 3.73 -8.06 -4.27
CA LEU A 312 3.88 -6.79 -3.54
C LEU A 312 5.34 -6.40 -3.33
N VAL A 313 6.23 -7.37 -3.13
CA VAL A 313 7.64 -7.13 -2.78
C VAL A 313 8.55 -7.11 -4.02
N MET A 314 8.35 -8.06 -4.94
CA MET A 314 9.22 -8.28 -6.09
C MET A 314 8.62 -7.77 -7.41
N GLY A 315 7.29 -7.77 -7.52
CA GLY A 315 6.56 -7.48 -8.75
C GLY A 315 6.20 -6.00 -8.98
N PHE A 316 6.38 -5.11 -8.00
CA PHE A 316 6.05 -3.68 -8.15
C PHE A 316 7.28 -2.80 -8.41
N PRO A 317 7.56 -2.47 -9.68
CA PRO A 317 8.57 -1.47 -10.00
C PRO A 317 8.05 -0.08 -9.60
N ARG A 318 8.85 0.65 -8.80
CA ARG A 318 8.53 2.04 -8.46
C ARG A 318 8.75 3.01 -9.60
N SER A 319 9.55 2.63 -10.60
CA SER A 319 9.76 3.40 -11.83
C SER A 319 8.50 3.52 -12.69
N MET A 320 7.46 2.74 -12.38
CA MET A 320 6.16 2.79 -13.05
C MET A 320 5.15 3.69 -12.34
N VAL A 321 5.62 4.72 -11.62
CA VAL A 321 4.77 5.79 -11.09
C VAL A 321 5.05 7.07 -11.88
N VAL A 322 4.16 7.40 -12.82
CA VAL A 322 4.33 8.49 -13.80
C VAL A 322 3.45 9.71 -13.51
N SER A 323 3.53 10.79 -14.27
CA SER A 323 2.61 11.91 -14.17
C SER A 323 1.15 11.52 -14.47
N PRO A 324 0.15 12.27 -13.96
CA PRO A 324 -1.24 12.09 -14.36
C PRO A 324 -1.44 12.14 -15.88
N VAL A 325 -0.73 13.06 -16.56
CA VAL A 325 -0.77 13.20 -18.03
C VAL A 325 -0.23 11.93 -18.70
N ALA A 326 0.94 11.44 -18.29
CA ALA A 326 1.52 10.20 -18.81
C ALA A 326 0.62 8.99 -18.60
N ARG A 327 -0.06 8.90 -17.44
CA ARG A 327 -0.99 7.80 -17.20
C ARG A 327 -2.22 7.83 -18.11
N VAL A 328 -2.76 9.02 -18.43
CA VAL A 328 -3.87 9.16 -19.40
C VAL A 328 -3.39 8.84 -20.82
N VAL A 329 -2.21 9.38 -21.20
CA VAL A 329 -1.58 9.12 -22.50
C VAL A 329 -1.33 7.63 -22.73
N ALA A 330 -0.94 6.90 -21.68
CA ALA A 330 -0.65 5.47 -21.77
C ALA A 330 -1.82 4.63 -22.32
N ASP A 331 -3.08 4.99 -22.06
CA ASP A 331 -4.23 4.25 -22.59
C ASP A 331 -4.34 4.34 -24.13
N HIS A 332 -3.63 5.29 -24.75
CA HIS A 332 -3.68 5.56 -26.20
C HIS A 332 -2.32 5.38 -26.91
N ALA A 333 -1.23 5.18 -26.18
CA ALA A 333 0.13 5.11 -26.71
C ALA A 333 0.44 3.73 -27.33
N GLN A 334 -0.17 3.46 -28.48
CA GLN A 334 -0.01 2.22 -29.26
C GLN A 334 1.02 2.40 -30.40
N PRO A 335 1.71 1.35 -30.85
CA PRO A 335 2.65 1.46 -31.97
C PRO A 335 1.99 2.09 -33.20
N GLY A 336 2.64 3.11 -33.76
CA GLY A 336 2.17 3.88 -34.91
C GLY A 336 1.35 5.12 -34.56
N THR A 337 0.89 5.29 -33.31
CA THR A 337 0.15 6.48 -32.89
C THR A 337 1.07 7.69 -32.77
N THR A 338 0.59 8.84 -33.24
CA THR A 338 1.28 10.13 -33.16
C THR A 338 0.88 10.89 -31.89
N VAL A 339 1.74 11.78 -31.41
CA VAL A 339 1.43 12.73 -30.32
C VAL A 339 0.13 13.48 -30.59
N ARG A 340 -0.10 13.90 -31.84
CA ARG A 340 -1.30 14.63 -32.26
C ARG A 340 -2.57 13.78 -32.17
N GLU A 341 -2.51 12.50 -32.56
CA GLU A 341 -3.65 11.59 -32.44
C GLU A 341 -4.01 11.32 -30.97
N ILE A 342 -2.99 11.16 -30.11
CA ILE A 342 -3.19 10.98 -28.68
C ILE A 342 -3.78 12.26 -28.05
N ALA A 343 -3.27 13.44 -28.41
CA ALA A 343 -3.82 14.72 -27.98
C ALA A 343 -5.29 14.88 -28.39
N ALA A 344 -5.63 14.52 -29.63
CA ALA A 344 -7.02 14.52 -30.09
C ALA A 344 -7.91 13.54 -29.32
N ALA A 345 -7.42 12.34 -28.99
CA ALA A 345 -8.18 11.32 -28.26
C ALA A 345 -8.43 11.70 -26.78
N THR A 346 -7.46 12.35 -26.14
CA THR A 346 -7.51 12.71 -24.71
C THR A 346 -8.07 14.13 -24.46
N GLY A 347 -8.01 14.99 -25.48
CA GLY A 347 -8.28 16.42 -25.38
C GLY A 347 -7.22 17.18 -24.56
N LEU A 348 -6.02 16.62 -24.43
CA LEU A 348 -4.86 17.26 -23.81
C LEU A 348 -4.08 18.07 -24.85
N GLU A 349 -3.30 19.06 -24.40
CA GLU A 349 -2.41 19.82 -25.29
C GLU A 349 -1.30 18.94 -25.89
N GLU A 350 -0.94 19.16 -27.15
CA GLU A 350 0.11 18.38 -27.83
C GLU A 350 1.46 18.46 -27.09
N GLU A 351 1.79 19.60 -26.48
CA GLU A 351 3.01 19.78 -25.68
C GLU A 351 3.00 18.87 -24.44
N ALA A 352 1.91 18.88 -23.67
CA ALA A 352 1.75 18.01 -22.50
C ALA A 352 1.79 16.52 -22.88
N VAL A 353 1.18 16.14 -24.01
CA VAL A 353 1.25 14.77 -24.53
C VAL A 353 2.67 14.40 -24.96
N SER A 354 3.40 15.32 -25.60
CA SER A 354 4.79 15.09 -25.99
C SER A 354 5.68 14.84 -24.76
N GLU A 355 5.52 15.63 -23.69
CA GLU A 355 6.23 15.44 -22.43
C GLU A 355 5.86 14.10 -21.76
N ALA A 356 4.58 13.73 -21.75
CA ALA A 356 4.11 12.45 -21.25
C ALA A 356 4.69 11.26 -22.03
N VAL A 357 4.73 11.33 -23.37
CA VAL A 357 5.38 10.30 -24.21
C VAL A 357 6.88 10.22 -23.89
N ARG A 358 7.53 11.36 -23.64
CA ARG A 358 8.93 11.39 -23.20
C ARG A 358 9.11 10.67 -21.87
N GLU A 359 8.29 10.98 -20.86
CA GLU A 359 8.32 10.32 -19.54
C GLU A 359 8.12 8.80 -19.65
N LEU A 360 7.14 8.35 -20.43
CA LEU A 360 6.89 6.92 -20.66
C LEU A 360 8.06 6.21 -21.36
N THR A 361 8.83 6.94 -22.17
CA THR A 361 10.00 6.40 -22.90
C THR A 361 11.26 6.41 -22.05
N GLU A 362 11.58 7.54 -21.41
CA GLU A 362 12.88 7.80 -20.79
C GLU A 362 12.93 7.45 -19.31
N GLU A 363 11.79 7.57 -18.62
CA GLU A 363 11.72 7.37 -17.17
C GLU A 363 11.10 6.01 -16.86
N ALA A 364 9.91 5.74 -17.38
CA ALA A 364 9.24 4.45 -17.15
C ALA A 364 9.77 3.33 -18.06
N THR A 365 10.33 3.67 -19.23
CA THR A 365 10.84 2.73 -20.24
C THR A 365 9.81 1.66 -20.66
N VAL A 366 8.56 2.08 -20.87
CA VAL A 366 7.43 1.18 -21.24
C VAL A 366 6.97 1.35 -22.69
N ILE A 367 7.48 2.35 -23.39
CA ILE A 367 7.25 2.55 -24.82
C ILE A 367 8.56 2.95 -25.51
N GLY A 368 8.63 2.73 -26.82
CA GLY A 368 9.64 3.33 -27.70
C GLY A 368 9.04 4.49 -28.47
N ARG A 369 9.86 5.49 -28.82
CA ARG A 369 9.47 6.61 -29.69
C ARG A 369 10.45 6.82 -30.83
N ARG A 370 9.95 7.35 -31.94
CA ARG A 370 10.78 7.77 -33.09
C ARG A 370 11.73 8.89 -32.65
N ALA A 371 12.85 9.06 -33.37
CA ALA A 371 13.89 10.03 -33.04
C ALA A 371 13.41 11.50 -32.96
N ASP A 372 12.33 11.85 -33.67
CA ASP A 372 11.70 13.18 -33.57
C ASP A 372 10.74 13.32 -32.38
N GLY A 373 10.51 12.25 -31.62
CA GLY A 373 9.63 12.20 -30.45
C GLY A 373 8.12 12.21 -30.77
N LEU A 374 7.73 12.17 -32.05
CA LEU A 374 6.34 12.42 -32.47
C LEU A 374 5.49 11.16 -32.66
N VAL A 375 6.10 9.98 -32.71
CA VAL A 375 5.42 8.70 -33.01
C VAL A 375 5.89 7.62 -32.05
N VAL A 376 4.95 6.88 -31.48
CA VAL A 376 5.21 5.68 -30.68
C VAL A 376 5.64 4.54 -31.62
N THR A 377 6.81 3.94 -31.38
CA THR A 377 7.37 2.87 -32.24
C THR A 377 7.16 1.48 -31.66
N SER A 378 7.04 1.36 -30.35
CA SER A 378 6.78 0.12 -29.61
C SER A 378 6.07 0.45 -28.30
N SER A 379 5.33 -0.49 -27.73
CA SER A 379 4.57 -0.30 -26.49
C SER A 379 4.43 -1.63 -25.77
N ASP A 380 4.83 -1.66 -24.50
CA ASP A 380 4.62 -2.79 -23.58
C ASP A 380 3.45 -2.48 -22.61
N LEU A 381 2.66 -1.45 -22.90
CA LEU A 381 1.60 -0.97 -22.03
C LEU A 381 0.44 -1.96 -21.88
N ASP A 382 0.24 -2.86 -22.83
CA ASP A 382 -0.71 -3.97 -22.76
C ASP A 382 -0.32 -5.01 -21.69
N ILE A 383 0.96 -5.10 -21.31
CA ILE A 383 1.44 -5.92 -20.20
C ILE A 383 1.21 -5.17 -18.87
N TYR A 384 1.60 -3.90 -18.80
CA TYR A 384 1.69 -3.17 -17.53
C TYR A 384 0.38 -2.53 -17.07
N LEU A 385 -0.49 -2.10 -17.99
CA LEU A 385 -1.77 -1.46 -17.64
C LEU A 385 -2.78 -2.43 -17.01
N PRO A 386 -3.03 -3.63 -17.57
CA PRO A 386 -3.96 -4.59 -16.95
C PRO A 386 -3.45 -5.11 -15.60
N ALA A 387 -2.13 -5.23 -15.44
CA ALA A 387 -1.52 -5.63 -14.18
C ALA A 387 -1.54 -4.52 -13.09
N GLY A 388 -2.00 -3.30 -13.42
CA GLY A 388 -2.01 -2.17 -12.51
C GLY A 388 -0.61 -1.67 -12.12
N MET A 389 0.42 -2.01 -12.90
CA MET A 389 1.81 -1.66 -12.59
C MET A 389 2.11 -0.19 -12.91
N LEU A 390 1.58 0.31 -14.04
CA LEU A 390 1.70 1.73 -14.40
C LEU A 390 0.66 2.56 -13.64
N ARG A 391 1.17 3.34 -12.68
CA ARG A 391 0.43 4.18 -11.72
C ARG A 391 0.79 5.63 -11.94
N TYR A 392 0.13 6.52 -11.21
CA TYR A 392 0.35 7.95 -11.34
C TYR A 392 0.66 8.60 -10.00
N ARG A 393 1.60 9.53 -10.04
CA ARG A 393 1.94 10.41 -8.92
C ARG A 393 0.77 11.33 -8.63
N LEU A 394 0.55 11.54 -7.34
CA LEU A 394 -0.59 12.24 -6.79
C LEU A 394 -0.25 13.62 -6.26
#